data_AF-A0A2V5YUB1-F1
#
_entry.id   AF-A0A2V5YUB1-F1
#
_cell.length_a   1.000
_cell.length_b   1.000
_cell.length_c   1.000
_cell.angle_alpha   90.00
_cell.angle_beta   90.00
_cell.angle_gamma   90.00
#
_symmetry.space_group_name_H-M   'P 1'
#
loop_
_entity.id
_entity.type
_entity.pdbx_description
1 polymer ?
#
loop_
_entity_poly.entity_id
_entity_poly.type
_entity_poly.pdbx_seq_one_letter_code
_entity_poly.pdbx_strand_id
1 'polypeptide(L)'
;MNEPNEWDSSDDQLLALQERFNAYVSFVLDGEMAEAHPELAGKPARIELRCAHMPDTRALELLGLIHDQLAFQEIKLEVVVRNQEPTTKSE
;
A
#
# COMPACT_ATOMS: atom_id res chain seq x y z
N MET A 1 -0.80 -4.84 4.41
CA MET A 1 -0.05 -5.98 3.79
C MET A 1 1.39 -5.99 4.29
N ASN A 2 2.07 -7.14 4.23
CA ASN A 2 3.47 -7.28 4.64
C ASN A 2 4.33 -7.71 3.45
N GLU A 3 5.52 -7.15 3.35
CA GLU A 3 6.55 -7.56 2.39
C GLU A 3 7.80 -8.01 3.16
N PRO A 4 7.93 -9.32 3.46
CA PRO A 4 9.03 -9.83 4.26
C PRO A 4 10.32 -10.03 3.46
N ASN A 5 10.24 -10.11 2.13
CA ASN A 5 11.37 -10.42 1.27
C ASN A 5 12.20 -9.16 0.96
N GLU A 6 13.41 -9.37 0.46
CA GLU A 6 14.20 -8.30 -0.15
C GLU A 6 13.60 -7.91 -1.51
N TRP A 7 13.91 -6.69 -1.94
CA TRP A 7 13.49 -6.18 -3.24
C TRP A 7 14.54 -6.55 -4.28
N ASP A 8 14.13 -7.27 -5.32
CA ASP A 8 15.03 -7.84 -6.32
C ASP A 8 14.92 -7.13 -7.68
N SER A 9 14.15 -6.03 -7.76
CA SER A 9 13.86 -5.29 -8.97
C SER A 9 13.26 -6.14 -10.11
N SER A 10 12.80 -7.37 -9.83
CA SER A 10 12.25 -8.25 -10.84
C SER A 10 10.86 -7.81 -11.27
N ASP A 11 10.56 -7.97 -12.55
CA ASP A 11 9.23 -7.63 -13.07
C ASP A 11 8.15 -8.52 -12.42
N ASP A 12 8.47 -9.77 -12.07
CA ASP A 12 7.56 -10.68 -11.36
C ASP A 12 7.21 -10.17 -9.96
N GLN A 13 8.20 -9.69 -9.19
CA GLN A 13 7.95 -9.11 -7.86
C GLN A 13 7.10 -7.84 -7.96
N LEU A 14 7.39 -6.97 -8.93
CA LEU A 14 6.64 -5.73 -9.16
C LEU A 14 5.21 -5.99 -9.63
N LEU A 15 5.02 -6.96 -10.54
CA LEU A 15 3.70 -7.39 -11.01
C LEU A 15 2.87 -7.96 -9.85
N ALA A 16 3.44 -8.87 -9.06
CA ALA A 16 2.76 -9.44 -7.90
C ALA A 16 2.42 -8.37 -6.84
N LEU A 17 3.22 -7.33 -6.69
CA LEU A 17 2.88 -6.19 -5.84
C LEU A 17 1.67 -5.42 -6.39
N GLN A 18 1.68 -5.08 -7.68
CA GLN A 18 0.58 -4.37 -8.33
C GLN A 18 -0.73 -5.18 -8.26
N GLU A 19 -0.70 -6.47 -8.54
CA GLU A 19 -1.86 -7.36 -8.45
C GLU A 19 -2.45 -7.38 -7.03
N ARG A 20 -1.59 -7.42 -6.00
CA ARG A 20 -2.05 -7.31 -4.60
C ARG A 20 -2.74 -5.98 -4.36
N PHE A 21 -2.18 -4.85 -4.79
CA PHE A 21 -2.86 -3.56 -4.64
C PHE A 21 -4.22 -3.54 -5.34
N ASN A 22 -4.28 -3.98 -6.59
CA ASN A 22 -5.53 -4.04 -7.35
C ASN A 22 -6.60 -4.86 -6.63
N ALA A 23 -6.25 -6.02 -6.08
CA ALA A 23 -7.18 -6.85 -5.32
C ALA A 23 -7.73 -6.14 -4.07
N TYR A 24 -6.89 -5.46 -3.29
CA TYR A 24 -7.33 -4.73 -2.10
C TYR A 24 -8.17 -3.50 -2.47
N VAL A 25 -7.83 -2.82 -3.56
CA VAL A 25 -8.55 -1.63 -4.02
C VAL A 25 -9.93 -2.01 -4.52
N SER A 26 -10.05 -3.04 -5.36
CA SER A 26 -11.36 -3.56 -5.79
C SER A 26 -12.24 -3.89 -4.58
N PHE A 27 -11.70 -4.60 -3.59
CA PHE A 27 -12.45 -4.92 -2.36
C PHE A 27 -12.96 -3.67 -1.59
N VAL A 28 -12.16 -2.60 -1.54
CA VAL A 28 -12.56 -1.34 -0.88
C VAL A 28 -13.60 -0.58 -1.70
N LEU A 29 -13.45 -0.53 -3.02
CA LEU A 29 -14.30 0.25 -3.92
C LEU A 29 -15.63 -0.42 -4.23
N ASP A 30 -15.64 -1.74 -4.35
CA ASP A 30 -16.85 -2.51 -4.69
C ASP A 30 -17.87 -2.50 -3.55
N GLY A 31 -17.52 -1.90 -2.39
CA GLY A 31 -18.41 -1.75 -1.26
C GLY A 31 -18.57 -3.03 -0.44
N GLU A 32 -17.93 -4.13 -0.83
CA GLU A 32 -17.93 -5.41 -0.10
C GLU A 32 -17.54 -5.22 1.37
N MET A 33 -16.58 -4.32 1.64
CA MET A 33 -16.20 -3.98 3.01
C MET A 33 -17.34 -3.34 3.80
N ALA A 34 -18.16 -2.47 3.18
CA ALA A 34 -19.31 -1.83 3.84
C ALA A 34 -20.51 -2.77 3.96
N GLU A 35 -20.66 -3.75 3.05
CA GLU A 35 -21.68 -4.78 3.15
C GLU A 35 -21.39 -5.76 4.30
N ALA A 36 -20.15 -6.20 4.43
CA ALA A 36 -19.73 -7.07 5.52
C ALA A 36 -19.60 -6.34 6.87
N HIS A 37 -19.20 -5.06 6.84
CA HIS A 37 -18.95 -4.21 8.00
C HIS A 37 -19.59 -2.82 7.82
N PRO A 38 -20.91 -2.69 8.04
CA PRO A 38 -21.61 -1.41 7.88
C PRO A 38 -21.04 -0.27 8.74
N GLU A 39 -20.40 -0.59 9.87
CA GLU A 39 -19.71 0.36 10.73
C GLU A 39 -18.49 1.04 10.07
N LEU A 40 -18.02 0.52 8.94
CA LEU A 40 -16.92 1.08 8.16
C LEU A 40 -17.40 1.93 6.98
N ALA A 41 -18.70 1.98 6.71
CA ALA A 41 -19.26 2.76 5.61
C ALA A 41 -18.89 4.25 5.74
N GLY A 42 -18.34 4.82 4.67
CA GLY A 42 -17.93 6.23 4.60
C GLY A 42 -16.68 6.59 5.42
N LYS A 43 -15.98 5.63 6.03
CA LYS A 43 -14.69 5.90 6.68
C LYS A 43 -13.56 5.93 5.64
N PRO A 44 -12.54 6.79 5.83
CA PRO A 44 -11.41 6.83 4.93
C PRO A 44 -10.64 5.51 4.97
N ALA A 45 -10.31 4.97 3.80
CA ALA A 45 -9.53 3.76 3.68
C ALA A 45 -8.03 4.08 3.68
N ARG A 46 -7.25 3.23 4.35
CA ARG A 46 -5.79 3.28 4.33
C ARG A 46 -5.23 1.89 4.09
N ILE A 47 -4.42 1.77 3.05
CA ILE A 47 -3.61 0.58 2.78
C ILE A 47 -2.20 0.84 3.30
N GLU A 48 -1.73 -0.04 4.17
CA GLU A 48 -0.37 0.01 4.72
C GLU A 48 0.48 -1.14 4.17
N LEU A 49 1.58 -0.84 3.51
CA LEU A 49 2.59 -1.81 3.06
C LEU A 49 3.74 -1.82 4.07
N ARG A 50 3.88 -2.92 4.80
CA ARG A 50 4.92 -3.09 5.83
C ARG A 50 6.09 -3.89 5.28
N CYS A 51 7.16 -3.22 4.89
CA CYS A 51 8.36 -3.85 4.35
C CYS A 51 9.34 -4.24 5.46
N ALA A 52 9.94 -5.42 5.35
CA ALA A 52 11.08 -5.80 6.18
C ALA A 52 12.36 -5.07 5.73
N HIS A 53 12.49 -4.81 4.43
CA HIS A 53 13.63 -4.16 3.80
C HIS A 53 13.20 -2.89 3.04
N MET A 54 14.12 -1.95 2.87
CA MET A 54 13.88 -0.75 2.07
C MET A 54 13.57 -1.13 0.62
N PRO A 55 12.46 -0.62 0.03
CA PRO A 55 12.19 -0.78 -1.39
C PRO A 55 13.32 -0.21 -2.25
N ASP A 56 13.66 -0.92 -3.32
CA ASP A 56 14.60 -0.43 -4.33
C ASP A 56 13.96 0.69 -5.18
N THR A 57 14.75 1.32 -6.05
CA THR A 57 14.28 2.44 -6.87
C THR A 57 13.08 2.08 -7.73
N ARG A 58 13.06 0.89 -8.35
CA ARG A 58 11.94 0.47 -9.22
C ARG A 58 10.67 0.24 -8.41
N ALA A 59 10.80 -0.36 -7.24
CA ALA A 59 9.69 -0.55 -6.31
C ALA A 59 9.15 0.79 -5.80
N LEU A 60 10.02 1.75 -5.46
CA LEU A 60 9.60 3.10 -5.07
C LEU A 60 8.86 3.84 -6.18
N GLU A 61 9.33 3.73 -7.43
CA GLU A 61 8.64 4.31 -8.60
C GLU A 61 7.23 3.72 -8.76
N LEU A 62 7.10 2.39 -8.71
CA LEU A 62 5.81 1.72 -8.76
C LEU A 62 4.90 2.15 -7.60
N LEU A 63 5.43 2.21 -6.37
CA LEU A 63 4.69 2.64 -5.20
C LEU A 63 4.23 4.09 -5.30
N GLY A 64 5.01 4.97 -5.94
CA GLY A 64 4.60 6.34 -6.26
C GLY A 64 3.41 6.38 -7.21
N LEU A 65 3.45 5.61 -8.30
CA LEU A 65 2.35 5.52 -9.26
C LEU A 65 1.07 4.98 -8.60
N ILE A 66 1.20 3.95 -7.76
CA ILE A 66 0.07 3.38 -7.02
C ILE A 66 -0.47 4.41 -6.02
N HIS A 67 0.40 5.09 -5.25
CA HIS A 67 0.00 6.14 -4.31
C HIS A 67 -0.88 7.19 -5.00
N ASP A 68 -0.44 7.70 -6.15
CA ASP A 68 -1.17 8.73 -6.88
C ASP A 68 -2.54 8.21 -7.35
N GLN A 69 -2.58 6.99 -7.89
CA GLN A 69 -3.84 6.34 -8.28
C GLN A 69 -4.81 6.20 -7.11
N LEU A 70 -4.33 5.78 -5.94
CA LEU A 70 -5.17 5.59 -4.75
C LEU A 70 -5.67 6.91 -4.18
N ALA A 71 -4.85 7.96 -4.22
CA ALA A 71 -5.22 9.28 -3.75
C ALA A 71 -6.41 9.85 -4.53
N PHE A 72 -6.53 9.59 -5.84
CA PHE A 72 -7.71 9.96 -6.63
C PHE A 72 -9.00 9.29 -6.17
N GLN A 73 -8.90 8.17 -5.46
CA GLN A 73 -10.04 7.42 -4.92
C GLN A 73 -10.21 7.60 -3.41
N GLU A 74 -9.55 8.62 -2.84
CA GLU A 74 -9.56 8.91 -1.40
C GLU A 74 -9.04 7.76 -0.52
N ILE A 75 -8.21 6.87 -1.10
CA ILE A 75 -7.54 5.79 -0.39
C ILE A 75 -6.09 6.21 -0.12
N LYS A 76 -5.67 6.19 1.15
CA LYS A 76 -4.29 6.51 1.51
C LYS A 76 -3.37 5.30 1.39
N LEU A 77 -2.21 5.45 0.74
CA LEU A 77 -1.11 4.50 0.80
C LEU A 77 -0.02 4.96 1.79
N GLU A 78 0.35 4.09 2.73
CA GLU A 78 1.54 4.28 3.58
C GLU A 78 2.50 3.11 3.44
N VAL A 79 3.79 3.40 3.24
CA VAL A 79 4.87 2.41 3.19
C VAL A 79 5.68 2.54 4.48
N VAL A 80 5.76 1.44 5.24
CA VAL A 80 6.41 1.41 6.55
C VAL A 80 7.52 0.36 6.50
N VAL A 81 8.76 0.76 6.83
CA VAL A 81 9.90 -0.17 6.87
C VAL A 81 10.22 -0.50 8.32
N ARG A 82 10.16 -1.79 8.68
CA ARG A 82 10.19 -2.26 10.08
C ARG A 82 11.48 -1.96 10.86
N ASN A 83 12.52 -1.42 10.21
CA ASN A 83 13.80 -1.06 10.83
C ASN A 83 14.09 0.46 10.85
N GLN A 84 13.14 1.32 10.50
CA GLN A 84 13.29 2.76 10.70
C GLN A 84 12.20 3.23 11.67
N GLU A 85 12.59 3.53 12.91
CA GLU A 85 11.77 4.38 13.76
C GLU A 85 11.40 5.64 12.94
N PRO A 86 10.13 6.09 12.97
CA PRO A 86 9.77 7.33 12.32
C PRO A 86 10.65 8.40 12.92
N THR A 87 11.60 8.92 12.15
CA THR A 87 12.39 10.07 12.54
C THR A 87 11.41 11.24 12.59
N THR A 88 10.79 11.41 13.76
CA THR A 88 10.02 12.59 14.14
C THR A 88 11.04 13.72 14.16
N LYS A 89 11.22 14.36 13.01
CA LYS A 89 11.88 15.65 12.92
C LYS A 89 10.93 16.66 13.54
N SER A 90 11.02 16.79 14.85
CA SER A 90 10.56 17.98 15.57
C SER A 90 11.56 19.10 15.25
N GLU A 91 11.12 20.10 14.50
CA GLU A 91 11.69 21.46 14.49
C GLU A 91 10.54 22.46 14.63
#